data_AF-A0A9P6G5M1-F1
#
_entry.id   AF-A0A9P6G5M1-F1
#
_cell.length_a   1.000
_cell.length_b   1.000
_cell.length_c   1.000
_cell.angle_alpha   90.00
_cell.angle_beta   90.00
_cell.angle_gamma   90.00
#
_symmetry.space_group_name_H-M   'P 1'
#
loop_
_entity.id
_entity.type
_entity.pdbx_description
1 polymer ?
#
loop_
_entity_poly.entity_id
_entity_poly.type
_entity_poly.pdbx_seq_one_letter_code
_entity_poly.pdbx_strand_id
1 'polypeptide(L)' 'MAETNQAHEEIQIDLNTPRPDWYLHISPFGRVPALKVNDHDVVLESLFVAEFICDLHPEANPLTAERQIRSVLGMH' A
#
# COMPACT_ATOMS: atom_id res chain seq x y z
N MET A 1 -0.19 -0.95 7.79
CA MET A 1 -0.72 0.04 8.75
C MET A 1 -0.78 -0.50 10.16
N ALA A 2 -1.48 -1.61 10.43
CA ALA A 2 -1.55 -2.21 11.78
C ALA A 2 -0.16 -2.55 12.36
N GLU A 3 0.75 -3.03 11.52
CA GLU A 3 2.11 -3.43 11.91
C GLU A 3 3.04 -2.24 12.20
N THR A 4 2.80 -1.10 11.56
CA THR A 4 3.61 0.12 11.72
C THR A 4 2.99 1.14 12.68
N ASN A 5 1.79 0.86 13.19
CA ASN A 5 1.02 1.73 14.10
C ASN A 5 0.83 3.17 13.58
N GLN A 6 0.73 3.34 12.25
CA GLN A 6 0.63 4.64 11.61
C GLN A 6 -0.81 5.18 11.67
N ALA A 7 -0.97 6.46 11.98
CA ALA A 7 -2.27 7.14 11.89
C ALA A 7 -2.74 7.19 10.43
N HIS A 8 -3.94 6.70 10.17
CA HIS A 8 -4.55 6.66 8.84
C HIS A 8 -6.07 6.69 8.95
N GLU A 9 -6.71 7.07 7.85
CA GLU A 9 -8.14 6.90 7.65
C GLU A 9 -8.36 5.66 6.75
N GLU A 10 -9.26 4.78 7.17
CA GLU A 10 -9.64 3.61 6.37
C GLU A 10 -11.02 3.85 5.76
N ILE A 11 -11.09 3.76 4.43
CA ILE A 11 -12.34 3.87 3.68
C ILE A 11 -12.62 2.52 3.02
N GLN A 12 -13.72 1.90 3.41
CA GLN A 12 -14.16 0.62 2.86
C GLN A 12 -14.88 0.83 1.52
N ILE A 13 -14.42 0.11 0.48
CA ILE A 13 -15.02 0.13 -0.86
C ILE A 13 -15.79 -1.17 -1.08
N ASP A 14 -17.11 -1.08 -1.19
CA ASP A 14 -17.94 -2.26 -1.50
C ASP A 14 -17.60 -2.77 -2.90
N LEU A 15 -17.19 -4.05 -2.97
CA LEU A 15 -16.80 -4.68 -4.21
C LEU A 15 -17.97 -5.17 -5.07
N ASN A 16 -19.16 -5.30 -4.49
CA ASN A 16 -20.36 -5.88 -5.11
C ASN A 16 -21.23 -4.85 -5.85
N THR A 17 -20.96 -3.57 -5.65
CA THR A 17 -21.63 -2.47 -6.33
C THR A 17 -20.66 -1.75 -7.26
N PRO A 18 -21.16 -0.99 -8.25
CA PRO A 18 -20.30 -0.11 -9.05
C PRO A 18 -19.49 0.81 -8.15
N ARG A 19 -18.21 0.99 -8.46
CA ARG A 19 -17.32 1.83 -7.67
C ARG A 19 -17.80 3.29 -7.72
N PRO A 20 -17.78 4.03 -6.59
CA PRO A 20 -18.09 5.45 -6.59
C PRO A 20 -17.16 6.24 -7.52
N ASP A 21 -17.67 7.27 -8.20
CA ASP A 21 -16.89 8.07 -9.15
C ASP A 21 -15.64 8.69 -8.52
N TRP A 22 -15.77 9.20 -7.29
CA TRP A 22 -14.63 9.76 -6.55
C TRP A 22 -13.50 8.75 -6.35
N TYR A 23 -13.83 7.46 -6.20
CA TYR A 23 -12.84 6.41 -6.03
C TYR A 23 -12.19 6.03 -7.35
N LEU A 24 -12.93 6.09 -8.46
CA LEU A 24 -12.39 5.86 -9.79
C LEU A 24 -11.40 6.96 -10.21
N HIS A 25 -11.51 8.18 -9.67
CA HIS A 25 -10.46 9.19 -9.82
C HIS A 25 -9.16 8.84 -9.09
N ILE A 26 -9.21 7.99 -8.05
CA ILE A 26 -8.05 7.53 -7.28
C ILE A 26 -7.47 6.24 -7.88
N SER A 27 -8.33 5.26 -8.14
CA SER A 27 -7.99 3.98 -8.76
C SER A 27 -8.82 3.85 -10.04
N PRO A 28 -8.29 4.24 -11.21
CA PRO A 28 -9.03 4.21 -12.49
C PRO A 28 -9.59 2.85 -12.86
N PHE A 29 -8.98 1.77 -12.34
CA PHE A 29 -9.41 0.40 -12.54
C PHE A 29 -10.35 -0.12 -11.44
N GLY A 30 -10.67 0.70 -10.44
CA GLY A 30 -11.56 0.35 -9.33
C GLY A 30 -11.03 -0.75 -8.41
N ARG A 31 -9.71 -0.94 -8.40
CA ARG A 31 -9.02 -2.00 -7.64
C ARG A 31 -8.55 -1.48 -6.29
N VAL A 32 -8.73 -2.33 -5.27
CA VAL A 32 -8.17 -2.19 -3.92
C VAL A 32 -7.00 -3.18 -3.75
N PRO A 33 -6.03 -2.91 -2.86
CA PRO A 33 -5.87 -1.69 -2.06
C PRO A 33 -5.37 -0.49 -2.88
N ALA A 34 -5.65 0.72 -2.40
CA ALA A 34 -5.11 1.99 -2.90
C ALA A 34 -4.80 2.89 -1.69
N LEU A 35 -3.65 3.55 -1.71
CA LEU A 35 -3.19 4.44 -0.63
C LEU A 35 -3.04 5.86 -1.17
N LYS A 36 -3.90 6.77 -0.72
CA LYS A 36 -3.74 8.20 -0.98
C LYS A 36 -2.81 8.79 0.09
N VAL A 37 -1.62 9.23 -0.32
CA VAL A 37 -0.57 9.72 0.60
C VAL A 37 -0.80 11.20 0.94
N ASN A 38 -1.28 11.96 -0.04
CA ASN A 38 -1.68 13.35 0.07
C ASN A 38 -2.70 13.67 -1.04
N ASP A 39 -3.05 14.93 -1.26
CA ASP A 39 -4.07 15.31 -2.26
C ASP A 39 -3.73 14.99 -3.72
N HIS A 40 -2.45 14.73 -4.02
CA HIS A 40 -1.96 14.53 -5.38
C HIS A 40 -1.40 13.13 -5.62
N ASP A 41 -0.85 12.49 -4.59
CA ASP A 41 -0.12 11.23 -4.72
C ASP A 41 -0.95 10.03 -4.24
N VAL A 42 -1.02 9.02 -5.11
CA VAL A 42 -1.69 7.75 -4.85
C VAL A 42 -0.74 6.60 -5.19
N VAL A 43 -0.62 5.65 -4.26
CA VAL A 43 0.07 4.37 -4.48
C VAL A 43 -0.99 3.30 -4.72
N LEU A 44 -0.88 2.63 -5.86
CA LEU A 44 -1.75 1.52 -6.25
C LEU A 44 -0.96 0.21 -6.21
N GLU A 45 -1.67 -0.91 -6.34
CA GLU A 45 -1.15 -2.28 -6.22
C GLU A 45 -0.70 -2.64 -4.80
N SER A 46 -1.08 -3.84 -4.34
CA SER A 46 -0.84 -4.27 -2.95
C SER A 46 0.64 -4.31 -2.57
N LEU A 47 1.50 -4.78 -3.47
CA LEU A 47 2.94 -4.89 -3.19
C LEU A 47 3.58 -3.51 -3.05
N PHE A 48 3.30 -2.58 -3.96
CA PHE A 48 3.85 -1.24 -3.90
C PHE A 48 3.30 -0.45 -2.70
N VAL A 49 2.03 -0.63 -2.33
CA VAL A 49 1.47 -0.05 -1.10
C VAL A 49 2.22 -0.58 0.13
N ALA A 50 2.46 -1.88 0.21
CA ALA A 50 3.17 -2.49 1.33
C ALA A 50 4.64 -2.01 1.40
N GLU A 51 5.34 -2.00 0.27
CA GLU A 51 6.72 -1.51 0.17
C GLU A 51 6.82 -0.03 0.56
N PHE A 52 5.91 0.81 0.06
CA PHE A 52 5.90 2.24 0.40
C PHE A 52 5.72 2.48 1.91
N ILE A 53 4.78 1.77 2.55
CA ILE A 53 4.57 1.86 4.00
C ILE A 53 5.83 1.42 4.77
N CYS A 54 6.48 0.36 4.28
CA CYS A 54 7.70 -0.18 4.86
C CYS A 54 8.90 0.77 4.72
N ASP A 55 9.05 1.43 3.58
CA ASP A 55 10.13 2.39 3.32
C ASP A 55 9.99 3.67 4.18
N LEU A 56 8.76 4.06 4.52
CA LEU A 56 8.52 5.17 5.45
C LEU A 56 8.91 4.85 6.90
N HIS A 57 9.03 3.57 7.26
CA HIS A 57 9.31 3.11 8.62
C HIS A 57 10.37 2.00 8.66
N PRO A 58 11.64 2.31 8.37
CA PRO A 58 12.71 1.31 8.31
C PRO A 58 12.85 0.46 9.58
N GLU A 59 12.56 1.05 10.75
CA GLU A 59 12.62 0.41 12.06
C GLU A 59 11.51 -0.60 12.34
N ALA A 60 10.36 -0.46 11.68
CA ALA A 60 9.19 -1.32 11.83
C ALA A 60 8.92 -2.14 10.55
N ASN A 61 9.91 -2.23 9.65
CA ASN A 61 9.76 -2.75 8.31
C ASN A 61 9.88 -4.30 8.27
N PRO A 62 8.76 -5.06 8.19
CA PRO A 62 8.82 -6.51 8.07
C PRO A 62 9.42 -6.98 6.74
N LEU A 63 9.32 -6.17 5.68
CA LEU A 63 9.86 -6.48 4.36
C LEU A 63 11.38 -6.34 4.29
N THR A 64 12.00 -5.49 5.13
CA THR A 64 13.46 -5.37 5.21
C THR A 64 14.09 -6.65 5.77
N ALA A 65 13.41 -7.37 6.67
CA ALA A 65 13.87 -8.68 7.11
C ALA A 65 13.92 -9.69 5.94
N GLU A 66 12.93 -9.69 5.03
CA GLU A 66 12.94 -10.51 3.81
C GLU A 66 13.94 -10.00 2.75
N ARG A 67 14.09 -8.68 2.60
CA ARG A 67 15.01 -8.07 1.62
C ARG A 67 16.47 -8.37 2.00
N GLN A 68 16.79 -8.44 3.30
CA GLN A 68 18.09 -8.95 3.77
C GLN A 68 18.28 -10.44 3.46
N ILE A 69 17.24 -11.28 3.61
CA ILE A 69 17.31 -12.71 3.26
C ILE A 69 17.51 -12.90 1.75
N ARG A 70 16.80 -12.15 0.89
CA ARG A 70 16.98 -12.22 -0.58
C ARG A 70 18.33 -11.68 -1.05
N SER A 71 18.85 -10.63 -0.40
CA SER A 71 20.20 -10.13 -0.68
C SER A 71 21.30 -11.10 -0.24
N VAL A 72 21.06 -11.90 0.82
CA VAL A 72 21.97 -12.97 1.26
C VAL A 72 21.87 -14.21 0.36
N LEU A 73 20.69 -14.49 -0.22
CA LEU A 73 20.45 -15.66 -1.06
C LEU A 73 20.73 -15.46 -2.57
N GLY A 74 21.10 -14.25 -3.02
CA GLY A 74 21.62 -14.03 -4.37
C GLY A 74 20.70 -14.47 -5.52
N MET A 75 19.37 -14.44 -5.33
CA MET A 75 18.42 -14.78 -6.39
C MET A 75 18.02 -13.51 -7.15
N HIS A 76 18.52 -13.39 -8.38
CA HIS A 76 18.05 -12.44 -9.41
C HIS A 76 16.72 -12.92 -10.00
#